data_AF-A0A9D8MZ41-F1
#
_entry.id   AF-A0A9D8MZ41-F1
#
_cell.length_a   1.000
_cell.length_b   1.000
_cell.length_c   1.000
_cell.angle_alpha   90.00
_cell.angle_beta   90.00
_cell.angle_gamma   90.00
#
_symmetry.space_group_name_H-M   'P 1'
#
loop_
_entity.id
_entity.type
_entity.pdbx_description
1 polymer ?
#
loop_
_entity_poly.entity_id
_entity_poly.type
_entity_poly.pdbx_seq_one_letter_code
_entity_poly.pdbx_strand_id
1 'polypeptide(L)' 'MSEVKTIGITGGIGSGKSYISALMQREFEIPVYDCDSEAKRLTAESEEIRTQLVEL' A
#
# COMPACT_ATOMS: atom_id res chain seq x y z
N MET A 1 -5.18 5.50 -25.93
CA MET A 1 -4.59 4.74 -24.80
C MET A 1 -5.70 4.28 -23.89
N SER A 2 -5.70 3.03 -23.44
CA SER A 2 -6.60 2.58 -22.38
C SER A 2 -6.21 3.22 -21.05
N GLU A 3 -7.19 3.64 -20.27
CA GLU A 3 -7.00 4.16 -18.92
C GLU A 3 -6.41 3.09 -18.00
N VAL A 4 -5.39 3.46 -17.21
CA VAL A 4 -4.86 2.58 -16.17
C VAL A 4 -5.88 2.53 -15.04
N LYS A 5 -6.44 1.35 -14.78
CA LYS A 5 -7.40 1.13 -13.70
C LYS A 5 -6.66 0.76 -12.41
N THR A 6 -6.85 1.56 -11.36
CA THR A 6 -6.34 1.28 -10.02
C THR A 6 -7.40 0.55 -9.20
N ILE A 7 -6.99 -0.52 -8.50
CA ILE A 7 -7.88 -1.34 -7.66
C ILE A 7 -7.32 -1.41 -6.25
N GLY A 8 -8.15 -1.15 -5.24
CA GLY A 8 -7.79 -1.29 -3.83
C GLY A 8 -8.06 -2.71 -3.32
N ILE A 9 -7.04 -3.34 -2.73
CA ILE A 9 -7.19 -4.64 -2.04
C ILE A 9 -7.45 -4.35 -0.55
N THR A 10 -8.65 -4.68 -0.08
CA THR A 10 -9.11 -4.41 1.30
C THR A 10 -9.55 -5.70 2.01
N GLY A 11 -9.82 -5.62 3.32
CA GLY A 11 -10.18 -6.75 4.18
C GLY A 11 -9.48 -6.74 5.54
N GLY A 12 -9.96 -7.56 6.48
CA GLY A 12 -9.43 -7.65 7.85
C GLY A 12 -7.97 -8.13 7.94
N ILE A 13 -7.33 -7.90 9.09
CA ILE A 13 -6.00 -8.45 9.37
C ILE A 13 -6.07 -9.98 9.33
N GLY A 14 -5.09 -10.64 8.70
CA GLY A 14 -5.06 -12.10 8.53
C GLY A 14 -5.95 -12.64 7.40
N SER A 15 -6.69 -11.80 6.67
CA SER A 15 -7.57 -12.26 5.58
C SER A 15 -6.87 -12.63 4.27
N GLY A 16 -5.53 -12.67 4.25
CA GLY A 16 -4.75 -13.09 3.06
C GLY A 16 -4.53 -12.02 1.98
N LYS A 17 -4.78 -10.73 2.25
CA LYS A 17 -4.56 -9.63 1.27
C LYS A 17 -3.15 -9.64 0.67
N SER A 18 -2.12 -9.68 1.52
CA SER A 18 -0.72 -9.69 1.08
C SER A 18 -0.37 -10.92 0.24
N TYR A 19 -1.04 -12.06 0.47
CA TYR A 19 -0.86 -13.27 -0.35
C TYR A 19 -1.38 -13.03 -1.78
N ILE A 20 -2.60 -12.50 -1.92
CA ILE A 20 -3.18 -12.18 -3.23
C ILE A 20 -2.36 -11.08 -3.94
N SER A 21 -1.94 -10.03 -3.24
CA SER A 21 -1.05 -8.99 -3.78
C SER A 21 0.25 -9.57 -4.34
N ALA A 22 0.89 -10.48 -3.60
CA ALA A 22 2.13 -11.12 -4.05
C ALA A 22 1.88 -12.03 -5.27
N LEU A 23 0.75 -12.73 -5.32
CA LEU A 23 0.35 -13.55 -6.46
C LEU A 23 0.12 -12.69 -7.71
N MET A 24 -0.54 -11.54 -7.58
CA MET A 24 -0.75 -10.57 -8.66
C MET A 24 0.57 -10.07 -9.26
N GLN A 25 1.56 -9.76 -8.41
CA GLN A 25 2.89 -9.36 -8.87
C GLN A 25 3.63 -10.49 -9.57
N ARG A 26 3.64 -11.70 -8.97
CA ARG A 26 4.50 -12.81 -9.41
C ARG A 26 3.97 -13.54 -10.64
N GLU A 27 2.66 -13.79 -10.70
CA GLU A 27 2.05 -14.63 -11.74
C GLU A 27 1.46 -13.81 -12.88
N PHE A 28 1.10 -12.55 -12.63
CA PHE A 28 0.41 -11.70 -13.60
C PHE A 28 1.17 -10.42 -13.94
N GLU A 29 2.37 -10.22 -13.35
CA GLU A 29 3.22 -9.05 -13.57
C GLU A 29 2.50 -7.71 -13.31
N ILE A 30 1.48 -7.73 -12.44
CA ILE A 30 0.70 -6.54 -12.09
C ILE A 30 1.45 -5.78 -10.99
N PRO A 31 1.77 -4.49 -11.20
CA PRO A 31 2.40 -3.68 -10.15
C PRO A 31 1.46 -3.54 -8.96
N VAL A 32 2.00 -3.75 -7.76
CA VAL A 32 1.26 -3.53 -6.51
C VAL A 32 1.98 -2.50 -5.65
N TYR A 33 1.23 -1.53 -5.18
CA TYR A 33 1.65 -0.54 -4.19
C TYR A 33 1.26 -1.03 -2.78
N ASP A 34 2.25 -1.27 -1.92
CA ASP A 34 2.02 -1.71 -0.55
C ASP A 34 1.80 -0.51 0.38
N CYS A 35 0.53 -0.21 0.65
CA CYS A 35 0.15 0.90 1.52
C CYS A 35 0.71 0.78 2.95
N ASP A 36 0.86 -0.43 3.50
CA ASP A 36 1.32 -0.60 4.89
C ASP A 36 2.81 -0.28 5.01
N SER A 37 3.62 -0.74 4.05
CA SER A 37 5.05 -0.44 3.99
C SER A 37 5.31 1.04 3.71
N GLU A 38 4.59 1.63 2.76
CA GLU A 38 4.74 3.05 2.42
C GLU A 38 4.24 3.97 3.54
N ALA A 39 3.16 3.63 4.23
CA ALA A 39 2.71 4.39 5.39
C ALA A 39 3.76 4.40 6.51
N LYS A 40 4.39 3.24 6.80
CA LYS A 40 5.49 3.16 7.78
C LYS A 40 6.69 4.00 7.37
N ARG A 41 7.11 3.92 6.11
CA ARG A 41 8.22 4.70 5.56
C ARG A 41 7.93 6.19 5.65
N LEU A 42 6.78 6.63 5.18
CA LEU A 42 6.36 8.04 5.21
C LEU A 42 6.30 8.58 6.63
N THR A 43 5.76 7.82 7.59
CA THR A 43 5.71 8.22 9.00
C THR A 43 7.11 8.31 9.64
N ALA A 44 8.05 7.48 9.19
CA ALA A 44 9.42 7.45 9.70
C ALA A 44 10.34 8.50 9.06
N GLU A 45 10.11 8.87 7.80
CA GLU A 45 11.04 9.69 7.01
C GLU A 45 10.53 11.11 6.73
N SER A 46 9.21 11.33 6.67
CA SER A 46 8.65 12.64 6.40
C SER A 46 8.44 13.42 7.70
N GLU A 47 9.26 14.45 7.88
CA GLU A 47 9.13 15.35 9.03
C GLU A 47 7.80 16.09 9.01
N GLU A 48 7.31 16.52 7.83
CA GLU A 48 6.00 17.16 7.69
C GLU A 48 4.87 16.25 8.20
N ILE A 49 4.86 14.98 7.80
CA ILE A 49 3.86 14.00 8.24
C ILE A 49 3.99 13.75 9.75
N ARG A 50 5.21 13.60 10.26
CA ARG A 50 5.44 13.39 11.69
C ARG A 50 4.96 14.58 12.52
N THR A 51 5.28 15.81 12.12
CA THR A 51 4.84 17.02 12.82
C THR A 51 3.32 17.07 12.88
N GLN A 52 2.63 16.89 11.75
CA GLN A 52 1.17 16.92 11.70
C GLN A 52 0.50 15.81 12.53
N LEU A 53 1.12 14.64 12.66
CA LEU A 53 0.59 13.53 13.46
C LEU A 53 0.73 13.74 14.98
N VAL A 54 1.73 14.50 15.42
CA VAL A 54 2.03 14.73 16.85
C VAL A 54 1.38 16.01 17.38
N GLU A 55 1.10 16.98 16.51
CA GLU A 55 0.41 18.24 16.88
C GLU A 55 -1.12 18.09 17.07
N LEU A 56 -1.66 16.87 17.00
CA LEU A 56 -3.06 16.51 17.27
C LEU A 56 -3.38 16.43 18.77
#